data_AF-A0A1C2HQL7-F1
#
_entry.id   AF-A0A1C2HQL7-F1
#
_cell.length_a   1.000
_cell.length_b   1.000
_cell.length_c   1.000
_cell.angle_alpha   90.00
_cell.angle_beta   90.00
_cell.angle_gamma   90.00
#
_symmetry.space_group_name_H-M   'P 1'
#
loop_
_entity.id
_entity.type
_entity.pdbx_description
1 polymer ?
#
loop_
_entity_poly.entity_id
_entity_poly.type
_entity_poly.pdbx_seq_one_letter_code
_entity_poly.pdbx_strand_id
1 'polypeptide(L)'
;MRSLIYLATAFCVMGLAFWAYRVNYDTQDKRDELRAIQREMASLQEGLGVLNAEWAYLNRPDRLRELVNLNFSRLQLLPLDAQQFADPEEIPYPAAPEPASINDPIDVIASNVSSGQGVTQ
;
A
#
# COMPACT_ATOMS: atom_id res chain seq x y z
N MET A 1 -55.60 39.62 -17.83
CA MET A 1 -54.14 39.44 -18.04
C MET A 1 -53.35 39.42 -16.72
N ARG A 2 -53.53 40.39 -15.81
CA ARG A 2 -52.80 40.42 -14.52
C ARG A 2 -53.04 39.19 -13.61
N SER A 3 -54.27 38.67 -13.57
CA SER A 3 -54.62 37.48 -12.77
C SER A 3 -53.89 36.20 -13.23
N LEU A 4 -53.67 36.04 -14.53
CA LEU A 4 -52.92 34.90 -15.08
C LEU A 4 -51.46 34.93 -14.64
N ILE A 5 -50.85 36.12 -14.58
CA ILE A 5 -49.46 36.29 -14.13
C ILE A 5 -49.34 35.89 -12.66
N TYR A 6 -50.25 36.35 -11.78
CA TYR A 6 -50.23 35.96 -10.38
C TYR A 6 -50.41 34.45 -10.17
N LEU A 7 -51.32 33.82 -10.93
CA LEU A 7 -51.56 32.38 -10.84
C LEU A 7 -50.36 31.57 -11.34
N ALA A 8 -49.74 31.99 -12.45
CA ALA A 8 -48.52 31.36 -12.96
C ALA A 8 -47.34 31.50 -11.98
N THR A 9 -47.21 32.65 -11.33
CA THR A 9 -46.15 32.88 -10.33
C THR A 9 -46.38 32.02 -9.08
N ALA A 10 -47.63 31.90 -8.62
CA ALA A 10 -47.98 31.03 -7.50
C ALA A 10 -47.68 29.55 -7.81
N PHE A 11 -48.01 29.08 -9.01
CA PHE A 11 -47.64 27.73 -9.46
C PHE A 11 -46.13 27.53 -9.56
N CYS A 12 -45.39 28.54 -10.03
CA CYS A 12 -43.93 28.50 -10.08
C CYS A 12 -43.33 28.36 -8.67
N VAL A 13 -43.78 29.16 -7.71
CA VAL A 13 -43.34 29.08 -6.30
C VAL A 13 -43.70 27.73 -5.68
N MET A 14 -44.89 27.20 -5.96
CA MET A 14 -45.31 25.89 -5.48
C MET A 14 -44.43 24.76 -6.07
N GLY A 15 -44.07 24.85 -7.35
CA GLY A 15 -43.13 23.94 -8.00
C GLY A 15 -41.72 24.00 -7.39
N LEU A 16 -41.22 25.20 -7.09
CA LEU A 16 -39.93 25.40 -6.43
C LEU A 16 -39.93 24.85 -4.99
N ALA A 17 -41.02 25.03 -4.25
CA ALA A 17 -41.16 24.47 -2.91
C ALA A 17 -41.11 22.94 -2.93
N PHE A 18 -41.80 22.31 -3.90
CA PHE A 18 -41.77 20.86 -4.07
C PHE A 18 -40.38 20.36 -4.49
N TRP A 19 -39.72 21.07 -5.42
CA TRP A 19 -38.36 20.73 -5.85
C TRP A 19 -37.34 20.82 -4.71
N ALA A 20 -37.37 21.90 -3.93
CA ALA A 20 -36.50 22.07 -2.77
C ALA A 20 -36.72 20.97 -1.72
N TYR A 21 -37.97 20.60 -1.48
CA TYR A 21 -38.30 19.50 -0.57
C TYR A 21 -37.74 18.15 -1.06
N ARG A 22 -37.86 17.88 -2.36
CA ARG A 22 -37.31 16.66 -2.98
C ARG A 22 -35.78 16.61 -2.94
N VAL A 23 -35.10 17.70 -3.29
CA VAL A 23 -33.64 17.81 -3.24
C VAL A 23 -33.10 17.60 -1.82
N ASN A 24 -33.84 18.07 -0.82
CA ASN A 24 -33.50 17.85 0.58
C ASN A 24 -33.61 16.36 0.98
N TYR A 25 -34.50 15.60 0.34
CA TYR A 25 -34.66 14.16 0.58
C TYR A 25 -33.58 13.33 -0.10
N ASP A 26 -33.24 13.62 -1.36
CA ASP A 26 -32.16 12.93 -2.10
C ASP A 26 -30.80 13.06 -1.39
N THR A 27 -30.62 14.14 -0.62
CA THR A 27 -29.40 14.37 0.18
C THR A 27 -29.37 13.51 1.47
N GLN A 28 -30.52 13.12 2.01
CA GLN A 28 -30.59 12.37 3.27
C GLN A 28 -30.21 10.90 3.09
N ASP A 29 -30.65 10.26 2.00
CA ASP A 29 -30.34 8.84 1.75
C ASP A 29 -28.84 8.58 1.62
N LYS A 30 -28.11 9.53 1.01
CA LYS A 30 -26.64 9.45 0.88
C LYS A 30 -25.89 9.66 2.19
N ARG A 31 -26.50 10.35 3.16
CA ARG A 31 -25.88 10.56 4.47
C ARG A 31 -25.92 9.29 5.31
N ASP A 32 -26.96 8.48 5.18
CA ASP A 32 -27.08 7.24 5.94
C ASP A 32 -26.15 6.14 5.42
N GLU A 33 -25.95 6.08 4.09
CA GLU A 33 -24.93 5.24 3.45
C GLU A 33 -23.52 5.61 3.94
N LEU A 34 -23.16 6.90 3.92
CA LEU A 34 -21.89 7.39 4.45
C LEU A 34 -21.70 7.08 5.95
N ARG A 35 -22.75 7.20 6.76
CA ARG A 35 -22.70 6.85 8.19
C ARG A 35 -22.51 5.36 8.43
N ALA A 36 -23.03 4.49 7.57
CA ALA A 36 -22.79 3.05 7.66
C ALA A 36 -21.32 2.74 7.38
N ILE A 37 -20.78 3.25 6.26
CA ILE A 37 -19.39 3.04 5.86
C ILE A 37 -18.42 3.61 6.92
N GLN A 38 -18.69 4.79 7.48
CA GLN A 38 -17.85 5.37 8.54
C GLN A 38 -17.83 4.51 9.81
N ARG A 39 -18.95 3.90 10.19
CA ARG A 39 -19.00 2.96 11.33
C ARG A 39 -18.20 1.71 11.05
N GLU A 40 -18.28 1.17 9.84
CA GLU A 40 -17.48 0.03 9.42
C GLU A 40 -15.98 0.35 9.45
N MET A 41 -15.57 1.49 8.88
CA MET A 41 -14.18 1.96 8.94
C MET A 41 -13.68 2.10 10.38
N ALA A 42 -14.48 2.68 11.28
CA ALA A 42 -14.11 2.82 12.68
C ALA A 42 -13.86 1.45 13.33
N SER A 43 -14.73 0.46 13.07
CA SER A 43 -14.58 -0.90 13.62
C SER A 43 -13.33 -1.63 13.08
N LEU A 44 -13.03 -1.48 11.78
CA LEU A 44 -11.83 -2.05 11.18
C LEU A 44 -10.55 -1.42 11.76
N GLN A 45 -10.59 -0.12 12.03
CA GLN A 45 -9.45 0.62 12.55
C GLN A 45 -9.14 0.27 14.01
N GLU A 46 -10.15 -0.09 14.80
CA GLU A 46 -9.94 -0.69 16.13
C GLU A 46 -9.18 -2.03 16.03
N GLY A 47 -9.54 -2.87 15.04
CA GLY A 47 -8.84 -4.12 14.76
C GLY A 47 -7.37 -3.92 14.36
N LEU A 48 -7.07 -2.89 13.57
CA LEU A 48 -5.70 -2.53 13.21
C LEU A 48 -4.86 -2.13 14.44
N GLY A 49 -5.47 -1.50 15.45
CA GLY A 49 -4.78 -1.16 16.69
C GLY A 49 -4.26 -2.39 17.44
N VAL A 50 -5.09 -3.43 17.54
CA VAL A 50 -4.71 -4.71 18.17
C VAL A 50 -3.61 -5.39 17.36
N LEU A 51 -3.79 -5.52 16.04
CA LEU A 51 -2.81 -6.20 15.20
C LEU A 51 -1.46 -5.49 15.19
N ASN A 52 -1.45 -4.15 15.22
CA ASN A 52 -0.21 -3.38 15.32
C ASN A 52 0.46 -3.58 16.69
N ALA A 53 -0.31 -3.72 17.77
CA ALA A 53 0.23 -4.05 19.08
C ALA A 53 0.84 -5.46 19.11
N GLU A 54 0.19 -6.43 18.48
CA GLU A 54 0.72 -7.79 18.31
C GLU A 54 2.01 -7.78 17.48
N TRP A 55 2.02 -7.06 16.35
CA TRP A 55 3.20 -6.92 15.52
C TRP A 55 4.36 -6.27 16.28
N ALA A 56 4.08 -5.20 17.03
CA ALA A 56 5.07 -4.52 17.85
C ALA A 56 5.61 -5.43 18.96
N TYR A 57 4.78 -6.28 19.54
CA TYR A 57 5.20 -7.29 20.51
C TYR A 57 6.07 -8.38 19.88
N LEU A 58 5.68 -8.89 18.70
CA LEU A 58 6.42 -9.93 17.98
C LEU A 58 7.79 -9.43 17.51
N ASN A 59 7.88 -8.18 17.06
CA ASN A 59 9.11 -7.57 16.54
C ASN A 59 9.96 -6.83 17.60
N ARG A 60 9.71 -7.05 18.90
CA ARG A 60 10.59 -6.48 19.94
C ARG A 60 12.02 -7.00 19.72
N PRO A 61 13.02 -6.11 19.55
CA PRO A 61 14.38 -6.51 19.21
C PRO A 61 14.99 -7.43 20.28
N ASP A 62 14.70 -7.19 21.54
CA ASP A 62 15.19 -8.02 22.65
C ASP A 62 14.67 -9.46 22.57
N ARG A 63 13.38 -9.64 22.27
CA ARG A 63 12.77 -10.96 22.08
C ARG A 63 13.35 -11.66 20.84
N LEU A 64 13.54 -10.93 19.75
CA LEU A 64 14.17 -11.48 18.55
C LEU A 64 15.61 -11.94 18.82
N ARG A 65 16.39 -11.16 19.57
CA ARG A 65 17.75 -11.55 20.00
C ARG A 65 17.72 -12.82 20.85
N GLU A 66 16.80 -12.92 21.81
CA GLU A 66 16.64 -14.12 22.63
C GLU A 66 16.29 -15.35 21.77
N LEU A 67 15.34 -15.22 20.84
CA LEU A 67 14.95 -16.31 19.92
C LEU A 67 16.10 -16.73 18.99
N VAL A 68 16.88 -15.78 18.50
CA VAL A 68 18.08 -16.03 17.68
C VAL A 68 19.13 -16.77 18.50
N ASN A 69 19.39 -16.34 19.74
CA ASN A 69 20.34 -16.99 20.63
C ASN A 69 19.92 -18.44 20.95
N LEU A 70 18.63 -18.67 21.21
CA LEU A 70 18.10 -20.01 21.44
C LEU A 70 18.23 -20.93 20.20
N ASN A 71 18.17 -20.37 18.99
CA ASN A 71 18.26 -21.11 17.73
C ASN A 71 19.60 -20.92 17.02
N PHE A 72 20.65 -20.56 17.76
CA PHE A 72 21.95 -20.18 17.20
C PHE A 72 22.59 -21.31 16.39
N SER A 73 22.40 -22.57 16.80
CA SER A 73 22.91 -23.75 16.09
C SER A 73 22.44 -23.84 14.64
N ARG A 74 21.25 -23.32 14.33
CA ARG A 74 20.67 -23.33 12.98
C ARG A 74 20.84 -22.01 12.25
N LEU A 75 20.64 -20.89 12.96
CA LEU A 75 20.62 -19.56 12.36
C LEU A 75 22.03 -18.98 12.18
N GLN A 76 22.95 -19.26 13.11
CA GLN A 76 24.32 -18.72 13.12
C GLN A 76 24.38 -17.20 12.94
N LEU A 77 23.35 -16.49 13.39
CA LEU A 77 23.23 -15.04 13.30
C LEU A 77 23.94 -14.41 14.50
N LEU A 78 24.84 -13.46 14.22
CA LEU A 78 25.45 -12.61 15.23
C LEU A 78 24.72 -11.27 15.29
N PRO A 79 24.69 -10.60 16.46
CA PRO A 79 24.15 -9.24 16.56
C PRO A 79 24.91 -8.32 15.61
N LEU A 80 24.17 -7.56 14.78
CA LEU A 80 24.76 -6.48 14.01
C LEU A 80 25.21 -5.38 14.95
N ASP A 81 26.46 -4.99 14.83
CA ASP A 81 27.01 -3.84 15.52
C ASP A 81 26.83 -2.57 14.67
N ALA A 82 26.58 -1.43 15.33
CA ALA A 82 26.40 -0.15 14.64
C ALA A 82 27.61 0.24 13.77
N GLN A 83 28.82 -0.19 14.12
CA GLN A 83 30.04 0.05 13.34
C GLN A 83 30.12 -0.80 12.05
N GLN A 84 29.23 -1.77 11.86
CA GLN A 84 29.18 -2.60 10.64
C GLN A 84 28.35 -1.97 9.51
N PHE A 85 27.63 -0.88 9.79
CA PHE A 85 26.95 -0.09 8.77
C PHE A 85 27.94 0.93 8.20
N ALA A 86 28.21 0.85 6.90
CA ALA A 86 29.00 1.86 6.19
C ALA A 86 28.16 3.12 5.94
N ASP A 87 28.80 4.28 5.98
CA ASP A 87 28.14 5.52 5.57
C ASP A 87 27.73 5.42 4.08
N PRO A 88 26.57 5.97 3.68
CA PRO A 88 26.09 5.86 2.29
C PRO A 88 27.09 6.36 1.24
N GLU A 89 27.97 7.29 1.64
CA GLU A 89 29.04 7.85 0.80
C GLU A 89 30.26 6.92 0.66
N GLU A 90 30.41 5.95 1.56
CA GLU A 90 31.49 4.95 1.57
C GLU A 90 31.12 3.69 0.78
N ILE A 91 29.88 3.59 0.25
CA ILE A 91 29.42 2.46 -0.55
C ILE A 91 29.95 2.65 -1.98
N PRO A 92 30.90 1.80 -2.46
CA PRO A 92 31.36 1.87 -3.83
C PRO A 92 30.20 1.52 -4.77
N TYR A 93 29.69 2.53 -5.48
CA TYR A 93 28.77 2.26 -6.58
C TYR A 93 29.55 1.56 -7.70
N PRO A 94 29.01 0.48 -8.28
CA PRO A 94 29.60 -0.09 -9.48
C PRO A 94 29.69 1.00 -10.54
N ALA A 95 30.83 1.07 -11.23
CA ALA A 95 30.98 1.98 -12.36
C ALA A 95 29.79 1.78 -13.30
N ALA A 96 29.14 2.88 -13.69
CA ALA A 96 28.08 2.82 -14.68
C ALA A 96 28.61 2.00 -15.86
N PRO A 97 27.91 0.93 -16.29
CA PRO A 97 28.37 0.17 -17.44
C PRO A 97 28.61 1.16 -18.57
N GLU A 98 29.83 1.15 -19.14
CA GLU A 98 30.13 1.99 -20.28
C GLU A 98 29.01 1.79 -21.30
N PRO A 99 28.50 2.86 -21.93
CA PRO A 99 27.45 2.72 -22.93
C PRO A 99 27.94 1.68 -23.93
N ALA A 100 27.27 0.51 -23.94
CA ALA A 100 27.65 -0.59 -24.81
C ALA A 100 27.80 0.00 -26.22
N SER A 101 29.00 -0.09 -26.79
CA SER A 101 29.20 0.26 -28.17
C SER A 101 28.21 -0.59 -28.96
N ILE A 102 27.23 0.04 -29.60
CA ILE A 102 26.20 -0.63 -30.41
C ILE A 102 26.81 -1.52 -31.51
N ASN A 103 28.11 -1.38 -31.77
CA ASN A 103 28.86 -2.06 -32.80
C ASN A 103 29.60 -3.33 -32.32
N ASP A 104 29.59 -3.63 -31.02
CA ASP A 104 30.20 -4.85 -30.53
C ASP A 104 29.25 -6.03 -30.80
N PRO A 105 29.65 -7.04 -31.58
CA PRO A 105 28.80 -8.20 -31.84
C PRO A 105 28.54 -8.91 -30.51
N ILE A 106 27.27 -8.93 -30.09
CA ILE A 106 26.81 -9.73 -28.97
C ILE A 106 26.94 -11.19 -29.41
N ASP A 107 27.95 -11.90 -28.91
CA ASP A 107 28.10 -13.33 -29.14
C ASP A 107 27.03 -14.06 -28.32
N VAL A 108 25.87 -14.26 -28.93
CA VAL A 108 24.79 -15.09 -28.39
C VAL A 108 25.19 -16.55 -28.59
N ILE A 109 26.20 -16.99 -27.84
CA ILE A 109 26.33 -18.42 -27.56
C ILE A 109 25.19 -18.72 -26.60
N ALA A 110 24.12 -19.28 -27.15
CA ALA A 110 23.12 -19.97 -26.36
C ALA A 110 23.85 -20.99 -25.50
N SER A 111 24.08 -20.67 -24.23
CA SER A 111 24.41 -21.65 -23.22
C SER A 111 23.17 -22.51 -23.05
N ASN A 112 22.97 -23.42 -24.01
CA ASN A 112 22.16 -24.58 -23.74
C ASN A 112 22.82 -25.23 -22.53
N VAL A 113 22.12 -25.13 -21.41
CA VAL A 113 22.37 -25.95 -20.24
C VAL A 113 22.35 -27.39 -20.75
N SER A 114 23.52 -27.94 -21.06
CA SER A 114 23.75 -29.37 -21.15
C SER A 114 23.76 -29.87 -19.72
N SER A 115 22.57 -29.97 -19.17
CA SER A 115 22.29 -30.73 -17.97
C SER A 115 22.71 -32.18 -18.19
N GLY A 116 23.76 -32.58 -17.46
CA GLY A 116 23.89 -33.92 -16.88
C GLY A 116 24.50 -35.01 -17.76
N GLN A 117 25.73 -35.41 -17.41
CA GLN A 117 26.31 -36.76 -17.34
C GLN A 117 27.84 -36.56 -17.34
N GLY A 118 28.64 -37.00 -16.37
CA GLY A 118 28.56 -38.16 -15.50
C GLY A 118 29.91 -38.88 -15.59
N VAL A 119 30.72 -38.78 -14.53
CA VAL A 119 31.67 -39.82 -14.04
C VAL A 119 32.89 -40.19 -14.91
N THR A 120 34.06 -40.22 -14.26
CA THR A 120 35.34 -40.91 -14.58
C THR A 120 36.15 -40.39 -15.78
N GLN A 121 37.48 -40.20 -15.73
CA GLN A 121 38.55 -40.71 -14.85
C GLN A 121 39.58 -39.64 -14.53
#